data_AF-A0A963T7L5-F1
#
_entry.id   AF-A0A963T7L5-F1
#
_cell.length_a   1.000
_cell.length_b   1.000
_cell.length_c   1.000
_cell.angle_alpha   90.00
_cell.angle_beta   90.00
_cell.angle_gamma   90.00
#
_symmetry.space_group_name_H-M   'P 1'
#
loop_
_entity.id
_entity.type
_entity.pdbx_description
1 polymer ?
#
loop_
_entity_poly.entity_id
_entity_poly.type
_entity_poly.pdbx_seq_one_letter_code
_entity_poly.pdbx_strand_id
1 'polypeptide(L)'
;ELMTAEKRAELREALKSIKKSRDKTQKEVAKRRDERRRAAERARIEAQRHQAEVAAQNFAMSEEELAEMRHEARMSRREHLEAQREALEEAQGDIEEQVSAGLEDALSDLDDYQADLEEQDMTREERAYARATIREQRRQLMLNDEAQKRAVEATRREIERQLAQVERMIDAIDDQDAAE
;
A
#
# COMPACT_ATOMS: atom_id res chain seq x y z
N GLU A 1 -11.45 -104.99 5.07
CA GLU A 1 -12.33 -105.03 3.89
C GLU A 1 -11.70 -104.25 2.75
N LEU A 2 -11.43 -104.89 1.61
CA LEU A 2 -10.81 -104.25 0.45
C LEU A 2 -11.84 -103.39 -0.28
N MET A 3 -11.55 -102.10 -0.46
CA MET A 3 -12.39 -101.18 -1.22
C MET A 3 -12.68 -101.73 -2.63
N THR A 4 -13.95 -101.87 -2.99
CA THR A 4 -14.39 -102.33 -4.32
C THR A 4 -14.00 -101.31 -5.40
N ALA A 5 -13.82 -101.77 -6.64
CA ALA A 5 -13.40 -100.90 -7.75
C ALA A 5 -14.38 -99.74 -7.99
N GLU A 6 -15.68 -99.99 -7.81
CA GLU A 6 -16.76 -98.99 -7.92
C GLU A 6 -16.63 -97.89 -6.86
N LYS A 7 -16.44 -98.25 -5.59
CA LYS A 7 -16.24 -97.26 -4.50
C LYS A 7 -15.00 -96.39 -4.73
N ARG A 8 -13.94 -96.93 -5.34
CA ARG A 8 -12.75 -96.14 -5.73
C ARG A 8 -13.03 -95.19 -6.90
N ALA A 9 -13.89 -95.57 -7.83
CA ALA A 9 -14.28 -94.72 -8.96
C ALA A 9 -15.17 -93.56 -8.50
N GLU A 10 -16.17 -93.83 -7.67
CA GLU A 10 -17.04 -92.81 -7.05
C GLU A 10 -16.23 -91.81 -6.22
N LEU A 11 -15.27 -92.30 -5.41
CA LEU A 11 -14.42 -91.42 -4.60
C LEU A 11 -13.51 -90.54 -5.47
N ARG A 12 -13.03 -91.04 -6.62
CA ARG A 12 -12.27 -90.23 -7.59
C ARG A 12 -13.13 -89.17 -8.25
N GLU A 13 -14.38 -89.46 -8.60
CA GLU A 13 -15.31 -88.47 -9.15
C GLU A 13 -15.70 -87.40 -8.13
N ALA A 14 -15.99 -87.81 -6.89
CA ALA A 14 -16.26 -86.89 -5.79
C ALA A 14 -15.06 -85.95 -5.55
N LEU A 15 -13.84 -86.48 -5.52
CA LEU A 15 -12.61 -85.67 -5.38
C LEU A 15 -12.39 -84.72 -6.56
N LYS A 16 -12.70 -85.13 -7.80
CA LYS A 16 -12.64 -84.24 -8.97
C LYS A 16 -13.67 -83.11 -8.88
N SER A 17 -14.90 -83.42 -8.44
CA SER A 17 -15.96 -82.43 -8.24
C SER A 17 -15.59 -81.42 -7.15
N ILE A 18 -15.06 -81.89 -6.02
CA ILE A 18 -14.56 -81.05 -4.91
C ILE A 18 -13.40 -80.17 -5.38
N LYS A 19 -12.47 -80.70 -6.17
CA LYS A 19 -11.36 -79.89 -6.73
C LYS A 19 -11.89 -78.80 -7.65
N LYS A 20 -12.84 -79.12 -8.53
CA LYS A 20 -13.45 -78.16 -9.47
C LYS A 20 -14.23 -77.06 -8.75
N SER A 21 -14.99 -77.41 -7.71
CA SER A 21 -15.70 -76.42 -6.89
C SER A 21 -14.71 -75.53 -6.13
N ARG A 22 -13.67 -76.10 -5.53
CA ARG A 22 -12.59 -75.36 -4.87
C ARG A 22 -11.89 -74.38 -5.81
N ASP A 23 -11.53 -74.81 -7.01
CA ASP A 23 -10.87 -73.95 -8.00
C ASP A 23 -11.79 -72.81 -8.46
N LYS A 24 -13.10 -73.07 -8.61
CA LYS A 24 -14.09 -72.03 -8.91
C LYS A 24 -14.19 -71.01 -7.78
N THR A 25 -14.30 -71.46 -6.53
CA THR A 25 -14.36 -70.57 -5.37
C THR A 25 -13.07 -69.76 -5.22
N GLN A 26 -11.90 -70.37 -5.44
CA GLN A 26 -10.61 -69.66 -5.42
C GLN A 26 -10.53 -68.57 -6.49
N LYS A 27 -11.01 -68.85 -7.72
CA LYS A 27 -11.08 -67.84 -8.79
C LYS A 27 -12.03 -66.69 -8.46
N GLU A 28 -13.20 -66.98 -7.88
CA GLU A 28 -14.14 -65.94 -7.44
C GLU A 28 -13.57 -65.08 -6.30
N VAL A 29 -12.87 -65.69 -5.35
CA VAL A 29 -12.19 -64.96 -4.26
C VAL A 29 -11.06 -64.09 -4.80
N ALA A 30 -10.25 -64.59 -5.74
CA ALA A 30 -9.21 -63.81 -6.40
C ALA A 30 -9.80 -62.61 -7.15
N LYS A 31 -10.86 -62.83 -7.94
CA LYS A 31 -11.58 -61.77 -8.66
C LYS A 31 -12.12 -60.68 -7.72
N ARG A 32 -12.79 -61.07 -6.63
CA ARG A 32 -13.29 -60.13 -5.62
C ARG A 32 -12.18 -59.36 -4.92
N ARG A 33 -11.02 -59.99 -4.68
CA ARG A 33 -9.85 -59.32 -4.09
C ARG A 33 -9.28 -58.27 -5.04
N ASP A 34 -9.18 -58.58 -6.33
CA ASP A 34 -8.69 -57.64 -7.35
C ASP A 34 -9.67 -56.47 -7.56
N GLU A 35 -10.98 -56.74 -7.57
CA GLU A 35 -12.02 -55.71 -7.61
C GLU A 35 -11.95 -54.78 -6.40
N ARG A 36 -11.78 -55.33 -5.19
CA ARG A 36 -11.59 -54.53 -3.96
C ARG A 36 -10.32 -53.70 -3.99
N ARG A 37 -9.21 -54.25 -4.50
CA ARG A 37 -7.95 -53.51 -4.65
C ARG A 37 -8.12 -52.34 -5.62
N ARG A 38 -8.72 -52.57 -6.78
CA ARG A 38 -9.01 -51.51 -7.77
C ARG A 38 -9.96 -50.45 -7.23
N ALA A 39 -10.99 -50.85 -6.48
CA ALA A 39 -11.91 -49.91 -5.84
C ALA A 39 -11.21 -49.06 -4.78
N ALA A 40 -10.36 -49.67 -3.94
CA ALA A 40 -9.58 -48.96 -2.93
C ALA A 40 -8.55 -48.01 -3.58
N GLU A 41 -7.93 -48.42 -4.69
CA GLU A 41 -7.01 -47.58 -5.45
C GLU A 41 -7.72 -46.38 -6.07
N ARG A 42 -8.90 -46.57 -6.68
CA ARG A 42 -9.74 -45.48 -7.19
C ARG A 42 -10.13 -44.51 -6.08
N ALA A 43 -10.60 -45.02 -4.95
CA ALA A 43 -10.97 -44.18 -3.80
C ALA A 43 -9.77 -43.39 -3.25
N ARG A 44 -8.57 -43.99 -3.24
CA ARG A 44 -7.35 -43.29 -2.84
C ARG A 44 -6.98 -42.17 -3.81
N ILE A 45 -7.06 -42.41 -5.12
CA ILE A 45 -6.79 -41.39 -6.14
C ILE A 45 -7.81 -40.25 -6.03
N GLU A 46 -9.08 -40.57 -5.84
CA GLU A 46 -10.15 -39.58 -5.67
C GLU A 46 -9.96 -38.75 -4.41
N ALA A 47 -9.60 -39.38 -3.28
CA ALA A 47 -9.25 -38.67 -2.06
C ALA A 47 -8.03 -37.76 -2.23
N GLN A 48 -7.01 -38.19 -2.95
CA GLN A 48 -5.83 -37.36 -3.27
C GLN A 48 -6.19 -36.17 -4.16
N ARG A 49 -7.05 -36.36 -5.16
CA ARG A 49 -7.56 -35.27 -6.01
C ARG A 49 -8.34 -34.25 -5.20
N HIS A 50 -9.27 -34.70 -4.37
CA HIS A 50 -10.03 -33.81 -3.49
C HIS A 50 -9.13 -33.06 -2.51
N GLN A 51 -8.10 -33.70 -1.94
CA GLN A 51 -7.13 -33.02 -1.08
C GLN A 51 -6.33 -31.95 -1.86
N ALA A 52 -5.92 -32.25 -3.08
CA ALA A 52 -5.22 -31.29 -3.93
C ALA A 52 -6.11 -30.12 -4.35
N GLU A 53 -7.38 -30.37 -4.65
CA GLU A 53 -8.37 -29.34 -4.98
C GLU A 53 -8.62 -28.40 -3.79
N VAL A 54 -8.81 -28.94 -2.59
CA VAL A 54 -8.97 -28.12 -1.37
C VAL A 54 -7.70 -27.32 -1.09
N ALA A 55 -6.52 -27.92 -1.26
CA ALA A 55 -5.25 -27.19 -1.09
C ALA A 55 -5.10 -26.04 -2.11
N ALA A 56 -5.47 -26.27 -3.37
CA ALA A 56 -5.44 -25.25 -4.42
C ALA A 56 -6.44 -24.11 -4.14
N GLN A 57 -7.65 -24.44 -3.68
CA GLN A 57 -8.65 -23.44 -3.28
C GLN A 57 -8.17 -22.59 -2.10
N ASN A 58 -7.61 -23.22 -1.07
CA ASN A 58 -7.07 -22.50 0.08
C ASN A 58 -5.90 -21.59 -0.31
N PHE A 59 -5.06 -22.03 -1.24
CA PHE A 59 -3.97 -21.21 -1.76
C PHE A 59 -4.50 -20.01 -2.54
N ALA A 60 -5.49 -20.21 -3.42
CA ALA A 60 -6.11 -19.13 -4.18
C ALA A 60 -6.77 -18.08 -3.27
N MET A 61 -7.54 -18.52 -2.26
CA MET A 61 -8.12 -17.60 -1.27
C MET A 61 -7.04 -16.81 -0.54
N SER A 62 -5.92 -17.44 -0.18
CA SER A 62 -4.79 -16.74 0.47
C SER A 62 -4.12 -15.72 -0.46
N GLU A 63 -4.07 -15.96 -1.77
CA GLU A 63 -3.55 -14.97 -2.73
C GLU A 63 -4.51 -13.79 -2.90
N GLU A 64 -5.82 -14.03 -2.93
CA GLU A 64 -6.85 -12.99 -2.96
C GLU A 64 -6.79 -12.11 -1.69
N GLU A 65 -6.72 -12.71 -0.50
CA GLU A 65 -6.56 -11.98 0.78
C GLU A 65 -5.27 -11.15 0.81
N LEU A 66 -4.17 -11.67 0.25
CA LEU A 66 -2.91 -10.92 0.14
C LEU A 66 -3.01 -9.75 -0.85
N ALA A 67 -3.74 -9.91 -1.95
CA ALA A 67 -3.99 -8.85 -2.90
C ALA A 67 -4.85 -7.74 -2.27
N GLU A 68 -5.91 -8.10 -1.55
CA GLU A 68 -6.78 -7.17 -0.83
C GLU A 68 -5.99 -6.34 0.20
N MET A 69 -5.18 -6.99 1.05
CA MET A 69 -4.34 -6.27 2.02
C MET A 69 -3.33 -5.32 1.36
N ARG A 70 -2.77 -5.68 0.18
CA ARG A 70 -1.86 -4.80 -0.56
C ARG A 70 -2.59 -3.58 -1.12
N HIS A 71 -3.78 -3.79 -1.67
CA HIS A 71 -4.63 -2.72 -2.18
C HIS A 71 -5.04 -1.77 -1.04
N GLU A 72 -5.52 -2.27 0.09
CA GLU A 72 -5.85 -1.46 1.27
C GLU A 72 -4.65 -0.64 1.76
N ALA A 73 -3.45 -1.24 1.82
CA ALA A 73 -2.23 -0.54 2.21
C ALA A 73 -1.86 0.59 1.23
N ARG A 74 -2.07 0.40 -0.07
CA ARG A 74 -1.88 1.45 -1.09
C ARG A 74 -2.89 2.58 -0.92
N MET A 75 -4.17 2.25 -0.75
CA MET A 75 -5.22 3.24 -0.56
C MET A 75 -4.99 4.08 0.70
N SER A 76 -4.63 3.45 1.81
CA SER A 76 -4.26 4.17 3.03
C SER A 76 -3.06 5.09 2.84
N ARG A 77 -2.04 4.66 2.08
CA ARG A 77 -0.89 5.50 1.74
C ARG A 77 -1.28 6.67 0.83
N ARG A 78 -2.18 6.44 -0.13
CA ARG A 78 -2.72 7.47 -1.03
C ARG A 78 -3.47 8.54 -0.24
N GLU A 79 -4.37 8.16 0.65
CA GLU A 79 -5.11 9.08 1.54
C GLU A 79 -4.15 9.95 2.38
N HIS A 80 -3.09 9.35 2.92
CA HIS A 80 -2.08 10.10 3.68
C HIS A 80 -1.35 11.14 2.82
N LEU A 81 -1.00 10.79 1.59
CA LEU A 81 -0.35 11.71 0.64
C LEU A 81 -1.30 12.82 0.18
N GLU A 82 -2.59 12.52 -0.02
CA GLU A 82 -3.61 13.53 -0.33
C GLU A 82 -3.77 14.54 0.82
N ALA A 83 -3.82 14.06 2.07
CA ALA A 83 -3.86 14.95 3.24
C ALA A 83 -2.58 15.80 3.36
N GLN A 84 -1.42 15.22 3.04
CA GLN A 84 -0.16 15.98 3.01
C GLN A 84 -0.19 17.07 1.92
N ARG A 85 -0.74 16.76 0.75
CA ARG A 85 -0.91 17.71 -0.34
C ARG A 85 -1.81 18.87 0.08
N GLU A 86 -2.96 18.59 0.67
CA GLU A 86 -3.91 19.60 1.15
C GLU A 86 -3.25 20.55 2.18
N ALA A 87 -2.49 19.99 3.14
CA ALA A 87 -1.77 20.79 4.13
C ALA A 87 -0.67 21.69 3.50
N LEU A 88 -0.02 21.22 2.44
CA LEU A 88 0.97 22.02 1.70
C LEU A 88 0.32 23.13 0.88
N GLU A 89 -0.84 22.86 0.27
CA GLU A 89 -1.64 23.86 -0.46
C GLU A 89 -2.17 24.94 0.50
N GLU A 90 -2.64 24.56 1.70
CA GLU A 90 -3.02 25.50 2.77
C GLU A 90 -1.84 26.38 3.20
N ALA A 91 -0.69 25.76 3.49
CA ALA A 91 0.53 26.50 3.86
C ALA A 91 1.00 27.45 2.75
N GLN A 92 0.78 27.12 1.48
CA GLN A 92 1.05 28.02 0.37
C GLN A 92 0.12 29.24 0.39
N GLY A 93 -1.17 29.04 0.67
CA GLY A 93 -2.14 30.13 0.84
C GLY A 93 -1.75 31.08 1.97
N ASP A 94 -1.39 30.54 3.15
CA ASP A 94 -0.95 31.34 4.30
C ASP A 94 0.26 32.23 3.98
N ILE A 95 1.21 31.71 3.19
CA ILE A 95 2.40 32.45 2.78
C ILE A 95 2.03 33.60 1.83
N GLU A 96 1.07 33.39 0.92
CA GLU A 96 0.61 34.44 0.01
C GLU A 96 -0.05 35.60 0.78
N GLU A 97 -0.74 35.30 1.89
CA GLU A 97 -1.31 36.32 2.78
C GLU A 97 -0.22 37.10 3.54
N GLN A 98 0.83 36.42 4.03
CA GLN A 98 1.91 37.04 4.82
C GLN A 98 2.78 38.06 4.07
N VAL A 99 2.85 38.00 2.74
CA VAL A 99 3.65 38.93 1.92
C VAL A 99 3.04 40.34 1.85
N SER A 100 1.78 40.50 2.27
CA SER A 100 0.98 41.67 1.92
C SER A 100 0.88 42.78 2.98
N ALA A 101 1.49 42.66 4.17
CA ALA A 101 1.20 43.60 5.26
C ALA A 101 2.45 44.18 5.96
N GLY A 102 2.54 45.52 6.01
CA GLY A 102 3.30 46.25 7.04
C GLY A 102 4.39 47.21 6.55
N LEU A 103 4.98 47.02 5.36
CA LEU A 103 6.05 47.93 4.91
C LEU A 103 5.51 49.33 4.55
N GLU A 104 4.38 49.40 3.85
CA GLU A 104 3.82 50.68 3.41
C GLU A 104 3.42 51.56 4.60
N ASP A 105 2.76 50.96 5.60
CA ASP A 105 2.40 51.64 6.86
C ASP A 105 3.65 52.13 7.61
N ALA A 106 4.67 51.28 7.77
CA ALA A 106 5.91 51.65 8.46
C ALA A 106 6.71 52.74 7.71
N LEU A 107 6.63 52.78 6.38
CA LEU A 107 7.23 53.84 5.58
C LEU A 107 6.43 55.15 5.67
N SER A 108 5.10 55.06 5.76
CA SER A 108 4.21 56.20 5.99
C SER A 108 4.48 56.84 7.35
N ASP A 109 4.58 56.05 8.41
CA ASP A 109 4.90 56.52 9.77
C ASP A 109 6.23 57.31 9.81
N LEU A 110 7.22 56.86 9.04
CA LEU A 110 8.50 57.57 8.92
C LEU A 110 8.39 58.88 8.15
N ASP A 111 7.51 58.96 7.14
CA ASP A 111 7.27 60.19 6.40
C ASP A 111 6.53 61.22 7.27
N ASP A 112 5.56 60.78 8.07
CA ASP A 112 4.86 61.62 9.05
C ASP A 112 5.83 62.14 10.12
N TYR A 113 6.68 61.27 10.67
CA TYR A 113 7.70 61.67 11.64
C TYR A 113 8.72 62.64 11.02
N GLN A 114 9.03 62.51 9.74
CA GLN A 114 9.89 63.44 9.03
C GLN A 114 9.23 64.82 8.82
N ALA A 115 7.92 64.86 8.58
CA ALA A 115 7.15 66.09 8.49
C ALA A 115 7.11 66.83 9.84
N ASP A 116 6.84 66.11 10.94
CA ASP A 116 6.81 66.66 12.29
C ASP A 116 8.15 67.30 12.71
N LEU A 117 9.28 66.73 12.27
CA LEU A 117 10.62 67.30 12.53
C LEU A 117 10.84 68.69 11.91
N GLU A 118 10.06 69.06 10.89
CA GLU A 118 10.15 70.40 10.29
C GLU A 118 9.45 71.46 11.14
N GLU A 119 8.46 71.05 11.95
CA GLU A 119 7.67 71.93 12.82
C GLU A 119 8.25 72.08 14.23
N GLN A 120 9.16 71.18 14.64
CA GLN A 120 9.79 71.22 15.96
C GLN A 120 10.86 72.31 16.10
N ASP A 121 10.86 72.97 17.26
CA ASP A 121 11.88 73.94 17.67
C ASP A 121 13.17 73.20 18.04
N MET A 122 14.04 73.03 17.04
CA MET A 122 15.29 72.26 17.13
C MET A 122 16.45 73.02 16.53
N THR A 123 17.66 72.76 17.01
CA THR A 123 18.87 73.28 16.35
C THR A 123 19.09 72.60 14.99
N ARG A 124 19.85 73.27 14.11
CA ARG A 124 20.15 72.76 12.77
C ARG A 124 20.91 71.43 12.81
N GLU A 125 21.77 71.23 13.80
CA GLU A 125 22.53 69.99 13.98
C GLU A 125 21.63 68.84 14.44
N GLU A 126 20.74 69.09 15.42
CA GLU A 126 19.77 68.09 15.88
C GLU A 126 18.82 67.66 14.75
N ARG A 127 18.34 68.62 13.94
CA ARG A 127 17.50 68.31 12.77
C ARG A 127 18.25 67.52 11.69
N ALA A 128 19.54 67.82 11.48
CA ALA A 128 20.37 67.07 10.54
C ALA A 128 20.60 65.63 11.02
N TYR A 129 20.85 65.44 12.32
CA TYR A 129 20.99 64.12 12.94
C TYR A 129 19.68 63.32 12.86
N ALA A 130 18.54 63.91 13.23
CA ALA A 130 17.24 63.25 13.16
C ALA A 130 16.89 62.80 11.73
N ARG A 131 17.14 63.64 10.72
CA ARG A 131 16.98 63.27 9.29
C ARG A 131 17.91 62.12 8.88
N ALA A 132 19.13 62.08 9.38
CA ALA A 132 20.06 60.98 9.09
C ALA A 132 19.55 59.67 9.69
N THR A 133 19.01 59.71 10.92
CA THR A 133 18.41 58.55 11.59
C THR A 133 17.19 58.03 10.84
N ILE A 134 16.26 58.89 10.40
CA ILE A 134 15.10 58.47 9.60
C ILE A 134 15.53 57.79 8.32
N ARG A 135 16.53 58.34 7.60
CA ARG A 135 17.05 57.71 6.37
C ARG A 135 17.63 56.32 6.64
N GLU A 136 18.36 56.16 7.74
CA GLU A 136 18.92 54.86 8.13
C GLU A 136 17.81 53.87 8.49
N GLN A 137 16.80 54.29 9.27
CA GLN A 137 15.62 53.47 9.58
C GLN A 137 14.89 53.04 8.31
N ARG A 138 14.67 53.96 7.36
CA ARG A 138 14.05 53.67 6.07
C ARG A 138 14.84 52.62 5.29
N ARG A 139 16.16 52.74 5.28
CA ARG A 139 17.05 51.78 4.64
C ARG A 139 16.95 50.40 5.28
N GLN A 140 16.92 50.33 6.61
CA GLN A 140 16.77 49.06 7.31
C GLN A 140 15.42 48.40 7.07
N LEU A 141 14.32 49.16 7.05
CA LEU A 141 12.99 48.63 6.71
C LEU A 141 12.98 48.02 5.30
N MET A 142 13.54 48.70 4.30
CA MET A 142 13.64 48.14 2.94
C MET A 142 14.50 46.88 2.88
N LEU A 143 15.64 46.84 3.60
CA LEU A 143 16.50 45.66 3.64
C LEU A 143 15.82 44.46 4.32
N ASN A 144 15.08 44.72 5.40
CA ASN A 144 14.32 43.70 6.11
C ASN A 144 13.17 43.17 5.26
N ASP A 145 12.44 44.04 4.55
CA ASP A 145 11.39 43.64 3.61
C ASP A 145 11.95 42.81 2.45
N GLU A 146 13.07 43.22 1.84
CA GLU A 146 13.73 42.42 0.80
C GLU A 146 14.16 41.04 1.33
N ALA A 147 14.70 40.99 2.55
CA ALA A 147 15.08 39.73 3.18
C ALA A 147 13.87 38.84 3.47
N GLN A 148 12.76 39.42 3.97
CA GLN A 148 11.50 38.72 4.20
C GLN A 148 10.92 38.19 2.90
N LYS A 149 10.87 38.99 1.83
CA LYS A 149 10.42 38.58 0.50
C LYS A 149 11.25 37.41 -0.03
N ARG A 150 12.58 37.46 0.09
CA ARG A 150 13.45 36.35 -0.32
C ARG A 150 13.22 35.10 0.53
N ALA A 151 13.00 35.24 1.84
CA ALA A 151 12.71 34.12 2.72
C ALA A 151 11.38 33.46 2.37
N VAL A 152 10.33 34.25 2.15
CA VAL A 152 9.03 33.77 1.69
C VAL A 152 9.16 33.07 0.34
N GLU A 153 9.85 33.66 -0.63
CA GLU A 153 10.03 33.07 -1.95
C GLU A 153 10.81 31.74 -1.87
N ALA A 154 11.79 31.62 -0.96
CA ALA A 154 12.50 30.37 -0.70
C ALA A 154 11.58 29.29 -0.11
N THR A 155 10.72 29.66 0.85
CA THR A 155 9.72 28.75 1.44
C THR A 155 8.70 28.31 0.40
N ARG A 156 8.21 29.23 -0.44
CA ARG A 156 7.30 28.92 -1.55
C ARG A 156 7.91 27.87 -2.50
N ARG A 157 9.16 28.07 -2.92
CA ARG A 157 9.87 27.09 -3.78
C ARG A 157 10.12 25.76 -3.10
N GLU A 158 10.22 25.72 -1.77
CA GLU A 158 10.30 24.46 -1.02
C GLU A 158 8.95 23.74 -1.03
N ILE A 159 7.86 24.44 -0.77
CA ILE A 159 6.50 23.87 -0.83
C ILE A 159 6.19 23.36 -2.23
N GLU A 160 6.47 24.13 -3.29
CA GLU A 160 6.30 23.69 -4.68
C GLU A 160 7.08 22.39 -4.98
N ARG A 161 8.30 22.25 -4.44
CA ARG A 161 9.11 21.03 -4.58
C ARG A 161 8.50 19.85 -3.83
N GLN A 162 7.98 20.08 -2.64
CA GLN A 162 7.33 19.06 -1.83
C GLN A 162 6.01 18.60 -2.46
N LEU A 163 5.19 19.52 -2.97
CA LEU A 163 3.98 19.20 -3.74
C LEU A 163 4.31 18.33 -4.95
N ALA A 164 5.28 18.73 -5.77
CA ALA A 164 5.71 17.92 -6.93
C ALA A 164 6.31 16.56 -6.54
N GLN A 165 6.83 16.40 -5.31
CA GLN A 165 7.26 15.10 -4.80
C GLN A 165 6.06 14.24 -4.39
N VAL A 166 5.09 14.83 -3.67
CA VAL A 166 3.86 14.14 -3.24
C VAL A 166 3.05 13.69 -4.45
N GLU A 167 2.86 14.55 -5.45
CA GLU A 167 2.17 14.22 -6.71
C GLU A 167 2.83 13.01 -7.40
N ARG A 168 4.16 13.02 -7.57
CA ARG A 168 4.89 11.87 -8.13
C ARG A 168 4.72 10.59 -7.32
N MET A 169 4.57 10.69 -6.00
CA MET A 169 4.34 9.52 -5.14
C MET A 169 2.91 8.99 -5.28
N ILE A 170 1.92 9.87 -5.47
CA ILE A 170 0.53 9.49 -5.77
C ILE A 170 0.47 8.82 -7.13
N ASP A 171 1.05 9.44 -8.17
CA ASP A 171 1.11 8.86 -9.53
C ASP A 171 1.76 7.47 -9.52
N ALA A 172 2.82 7.28 -8.73
CA ALA A 172 3.47 5.99 -8.60
C ALA A 172 2.62 4.92 -7.89
N ILE A 173 1.68 5.32 -7.03
CA ILE A 173 0.70 4.41 -6.41
C ILE A 173 -0.39 4.08 -7.42
N ASP A 174 -0.89 5.07 -8.15
CA ASP A 174 -1.92 4.89 -9.18
C ASP A 174 -1.39 3.98 -10.32
N ASP A 175 -0.13 4.14 -10.73
CA ASP A 175 0.54 3.26 -11.69
C ASP A 175 0.70 1.82 -11.17
N GLN A 176 0.96 1.64 -9.87
CA GLN A 176 1.04 0.32 -9.25
C GLN A 176 -0.33 -0.37 -9.18
N ASP A 177 -1.39 0.40 -8.93
CA ASP A 177 -2.75 -0.12 -8.87
C ASP A 177 -3.30 -0.45 -10.27
N ALA A 178 -2.92 0.32 -11.29
CA ALA A 178 -3.27 0.04 -12.68
C ALA A 178 -2.51 -1.14 -13.31
N ALA A 179 -1.38 -1.56 -12.71
CA ALA A 179 -0.54 -2.65 -13.21
C ALA A 179 -0.92 -4.04 -12.67
N GLU A 180 -1.80 -4.11 -11.67
CA GLU A 180 -2.34 -5.37 -11.10
C GLU A 180 -3.69 -5.75 -11.72
#